data_AF-A0A3N6BAE8-F1
#
_entry.id   AF-A0A3N6BAE8-F1
#
_cell.length_a   1.000
_cell.length_b   1.000
_cell.length_c   1.000
_cell.angle_alpha   90.00
_cell.angle_beta   90.00
_cell.angle_gamma   90.00
#
_symmetry.space_group_name_H-M   'P 1'
#
loop_
_entity.id
_entity.type
_entity.pdbx_description
1 polymer ?
#
loop_
_entity_poly.entity_id
_entity_poly.type
_entity_poly.pdbx_seq_one_letter_code
_entity_poly.pdbx_strand_id
1 'polypeptide(L)'
;MRFREVGGILGEPAIILDDLPAESAAPRIRIGRDGALYAGTVAVDPRDSEDLGSYAGKILRFTTDGATPADNPRAPSPVFSSGHTGRLDFDWEPGSEVMWSVGMNEAGVSLERTGSEESEGGSDAFLEGIQSVAAAFYTGSTPAAWKNSLFLASANHQCLYRVSGLSSVANGGASEPKVERLLAGTYGRISAVLSSDEGLYFATANGGRDENGQPADAVFLIREMGMSNIPAPRGSAVIR
;
A
#
# COMPACT_ATOMS: atom_id res chain seq x y z
N MET A 1 10.96 8.67 -13.36
CA MET A 1 10.84 9.21 -14.74
C MET A 1 9.37 9.24 -15.15
N ARG A 2 8.97 10.20 -15.99
CA ARG A 2 7.69 10.20 -16.71
C ARG A 2 7.89 10.02 -18.21
N PHE A 3 6.84 9.53 -18.86
CA PHE A 3 6.76 9.40 -20.31
C PHE A 3 5.50 10.08 -20.80
N ARG A 4 5.55 10.60 -22.03
CA ARG A 4 4.36 11.05 -22.75
C ARG A 4 3.82 9.91 -23.59
N GLU A 5 2.52 9.65 -23.46
CA GLU A 5 1.82 8.69 -24.32
C GLU A 5 1.28 9.41 -25.57
N VAL A 6 1.55 8.84 -26.74
CA VAL A 6 1.00 9.29 -28.04
C VAL A 6 0.70 8.06 -28.90
N GLY A 7 -0.59 7.76 -29.09
CA GLY A 7 -1.02 6.68 -29.99
C GLY A 7 -0.65 5.28 -29.51
N GLY A 8 -0.66 5.04 -28.21
CA GLY A 8 -0.28 3.81 -27.52
C GLY A 8 1.24 3.67 -27.28
N ILE A 9 2.04 4.68 -27.64
CA ILE A 9 3.50 4.64 -27.54
C ILE A 9 3.96 5.60 -26.45
N LEU A 10 4.83 5.11 -25.56
CA LEU A 10 5.51 5.93 -24.56
C LEU A 10 6.79 6.54 -25.16
N GLY A 11 6.86 7.86 -25.20
CA GLY A 11 8.01 8.63 -25.68
C GLY A 11 8.39 9.77 -24.72
N GLU A 12 9.38 10.58 -25.13
CA GLU A 12 9.81 11.79 -24.42
C GLU A 12 10.08 11.56 -22.91
N PRO A 13 11.06 10.70 -22.55
CA PRO A 13 11.36 10.45 -21.14
C PRO A 13 11.85 11.74 -20.46
N ALA A 14 11.27 12.05 -19.31
CA ALA A 14 11.71 13.13 -18.44
C ALA A 14 11.99 12.61 -17.02
N ILE A 15 13.10 13.03 -16.44
CA ILE A 15 13.43 12.75 -15.04
C ILE A 15 12.58 13.68 -14.16
N ILE A 16 11.85 13.10 -13.21
CA ILE A 16 11.12 13.86 -12.17
C ILE A 16 12.02 14.06 -10.96
N LEU A 17 12.67 12.98 -10.56
CA LEU A 17 13.64 12.94 -9.47
C LEU A 17 14.68 11.86 -9.81
N ASP A 18 15.95 12.19 -9.62
CA ASP A 18 17.10 11.30 -9.67
C ASP A 18 17.88 11.36 -8.34
N ASP A 19 19.04 10.70 -8.30
CA ASP A 19 19.91 10.62 -7.14
C ASP A 19 19.20 10.22 -5.83
N LEU A 20 18.12 9.44 -5.97
CA LEU A 20 17.53 8.74 -4.85
C LEU A 20 18.56 7.76 -4.28
N PRO A 21 18.65 7.63 -2.95
CA PRO A 21 19.53 6.66 -2.31
C PRO A 21 19.40 5.28 -2.97
N ALA A 22 20.49 4.52 -3.07
CA ALA A 22 20.41 3.14 -3.51
C ALA A 22 19.69 2.32 -2.44
N GLU A 23 18.37 2.18 -2.58
CA GLU A 23 17.51 1.58 -1.58
C GLU A 23 17.56 0.04 -1.63
N SER A 24 17.29 -0.60 -0.49
CA SER A 24 17.16 -2.06 -0.39
C SER A 24 15.85 -2.59 -1.00
N ALA A 25 14.91 -1.70 -1.36
CA ALA A 25 13.62 -2.04 -1.92
C ALA A 25 13.18 -0.99 -2.98
N ALA A 26 12.35 -1.40 -3.92
CA ALA A 26 11.76 -0.47 -4.87
C ALA A 26 10.76 0.48 -4.17
N PRO A 27 10.74 1.77 -4.54
CA PRO A 27 9.81 2.74 -3.97
C PRO A 27 8.37 2.35 -4.25
N ARG A 28 7.44 2.82 -3.40
CA ARG A 28 6.01 2.69 -3.64
C ARG A 28 5.48 3.94 -4.32
N ILE A 29 4.73 3.77 -5.39
CA ILE A 29 4.21 4.88 -6.19
C ILE A 29 2.70 4.74 -6.32
N ARG A 30 1.97 5.83 -6.07
CA ARG A 30 0.51 5.90 -6.24
C ARG A 30 0.07 7.27 -6.73
N ILE A 31 -1.08 7.31 -7.39
CA ILE A 31 -1.78 8.56 -7.67
C ILE A 31 -2.82 8.78 -6.57
N GLY A 32 -2.72 9.92 -5.89
CA GLY A 32 -3.68 10.33 -4.87
C GLY A 32 -5.01 10.77 -5.47
N ARG A 33 -6.00 10.94 -4.60
CA ARG A 33 -7.34 11.43 -5.00
C ARG A 33 -7.33 12.89 -5.47
N ASP A 34 -6.35 13.65 -4.99
CA ASP A 34 -5.99 14.99 -5.44
C ASP A 34 -5.36 15.03 -6.84
N GLY A 35 -5.09 13.86 -7.44
CA GLY A 35 -4.44 13.73 -8.74
C GLY A 35 -2.92 13.95 -8.69
N ALA A 36 -2.32 14.03 -7.51
CA ALA A 36 -0.87 14.11 -7.34
C ALA A 36 -0.22 12.72 -7.38
N LEU A 37 1.05 12.68 -7.78
CA LEU A 37 1.92 11.52 -7.73
C LEU A 37 2.62 11.46 -6.37
N TYR A 38 2.44 10.36 -5.65
CA TYR A 38 3.11 10.10 -4.39
C TYR A 38 4.15 8.99 -4.55
N ALA A 39 5.33 9.18 -3.95
CA ALA A 39 6.43 8.22 -3.97
C ALA A 39 6.99 8.01 -2.56
N GLY A 40 6.88 6.80 -2.03
CA GLY A 40 7.46 6.38 -0.76
C GLY A 40 8.82 5.75 -0.96
N THR A 41 9.83 6.32 -0.31
CA THR A 41 11.24 5.90 -0.31
C THR A 41 11.59 5.21 1.01
N VAL A 42 12.64 4.40 0.98
CA VAL A 42 13.14 3.62 2.11
C VAL A 42 14.44 4.22 2.64
N ALA A 43 14.58 4.26 3.96
CA ALA A 43 15.84 4.58 4.62
C ALA A 43 16.60 3.30 5.01
N VAL A 44 17.85 3.19 4.56
CA VAL A 44 18.78 2.13 5.01
C VAL A 44 19.31 2.46 6.41
N ASP A 45 19.69 3.72 6.63
CA ASP A 45 20.01 4.26 7.95
C ASP A 45 18.80 5.05 8.48
N PRO A 46 18.20 4.66 9.62
CA PRO A 46 17.09 5.39 10.21
C PRO A 46 17.37 6.88 10.50
N ARG A 47 18.64 7.30 10.60
CA ARG A 47 18.95 8.73 10.77
C ARG A 47 18.65 9.55 9.53
N ASP A 48 18.74 8.93 8.35
CA ASP A 48 18.46 9.61 7.08
C ASP A 48 16.95 9.85 6.87
N SER A 49 16.07 9.11 7.57
CA SER A 49 14.62 9.33 7.49
C SER A 49 14.19 10.65 8.12
N GLU A 50 14.96 11.17 9.08
CA GLU A 50 14.75 12.47 9.71
C GLU A 50 15.56 13.61 9.06
N ASP A 51 16.60 13.28 8.29
CA ASP A 51 17.38 14.29 7.58
C ASP A 51 16.57 14.91 6.44
N LEU A 52 16.31 16.21 6.54
CA LEU A 52 15.59 17.00 5.53
C LEU A 52 16.40 17.25 4.26
N GLY A 53 17.72 17.03 4.30
CA GLY A 53 18.59 17.04 3.12
C GLY A 53 18.58 15.73 2.33
N SER A 54 17.88 14.71 2.83
CA SER A 54 17.81 13.37 2.23
C SER A 54 16.39 13.01 1.80
N TYR A 55 16.27 12.31 0.68
CA TYR A 55 15.03 11.68 0.25
C TYR A 55 14.87 10.25 0.77
N ALA A 56 15.78 9.74 1.60
CA ALA A 56 15.61 8.45 2.26
C ALA A 56 14.44 8.49 3.26
N GLY A 57 13.61 7.45 3.27
CA GLY A 57 12.56 7.30 4.29
C GLY A 57 11.50 8.41 4.27
N LYS A 58 11.12 8.88 3.09
CA LYS A 58 10.15 9.96 2.87
C LYS A 58 8.95 9.46 2.09
N ILE A 59 7.81 10.12 2.26
CA ILE A 59 6.77 10.15 1.24
C ILE A 59 6.92 11.48 0.51
N LEU A 60 7.13 11.43 -0.79
CA LEU A 60 7.27 12.58 -1.67
C LEU A 60 5.97 12.80 -2.44
N ARG A 61 5.58 14.05 -2.70
CA ARG A 61 4.39 14.43 -3.46
C ARG A 61 4.77 15.37 -4.60
N PHE A 62 4.34 15.00 -5.80
CA PHE A 62 4.54 15.75 -7.04
C PHE A 62 3.21 15.94 -7.75
N THR A 63 3.06 16.99 -8.54
CA THR A 63 2.05 17.02 -9.60
C THR A 63 2.35 15.93 -10.65
N THR A 64 1.37 15.55 -11.47
CA THR A 64 1.56 14.50 -12.49
C THR A 64 2.54 14.88 -13.61
N ASP A 65 2.83 16.17 -13.79
CA ASP A 65 3.91 16.67 -14.66
C ASP A 65 5.28 16.75 -13.96
N GLY A 66 5.35 16.45 -12.66
CA GLY A 66 6.58 16.26 -11.89
C GLY A 66 7.04 17.46 -11.07
N ALA A 67 6.26 18.54 -10.96
CA ALA A 67 6.59 19.68 -10.12
C ALA A 67 6.19 19.44 -8.65
N THR A 68 6.79 20.17 -7.72
CA THR A 68 6.31 20.20 -6.32
C THR A 68 5.02 21.02 -6.24
N PRO A 69 3.92 20.48 -5.69
CA PRO A 69 2.70 21.25 -5.46
C PRO A 69 2.94 22.44 -4.52
N ALA A 70 2.30 23.59 -4.77
CA ALA A 70 2.47 24.78 -3.94
C ALA A 70 1.84 24.65 -2.55
N ASP A 71 0.90 23.73 -2.38
CA ASP A 71 0.23 23.37 -1.14
C ASP A 71 0.92 22.21 -0.41
N ASN A 72 2.12 21.80 -0.83
CA ASN A 72 2.87 20.76 -0.14
C ASN A 72 3.31 21.25 1.26
N PRO A 73 3.28 20.40 2.31
CA PRO A 73 3.54 20.83 3.69
C PRO A 73 4.89 21.53 3.89
N ARG A 74 5.94 21.09 3.17
CA ARG A 74 7.28 21.70 3.16
C ARG A 74 7.64 22.42 1.87
N ALA A 75 6.67 22.99 1.14
CA ALA A 75 6.97 23.71 -0.11
C ALA A 75 8.15 24.71 0.07
N PRO A 76 9.13 24.76 -0.85
CA PRO A 76 9.14 24.12 -2.18
C PRO A 76 9.68 22.67 -2.22
N SER A 77 9.94 22.04 -1.07
CA SER A 77 10.38 20.65 -1.00
C SER A 77 9.25 19.68 -1.40
N PRO A 78 9.55 18.58 -2.14
CA PRO A 78 8.56 17.55 -2.45
C PRO A 78 8.23 16.66 -1.26
N VAL A 79 8.91 16.80 -0.12
CA VAL A 79 8.63 16.01 1.09
C VAL A 79 7.22 16.30 1.61
N PHE A 80 6.40 15.26 1.64
CA PHE A 80 5.04 15.26 2.19
C PHE A 80 5.01 14.73 3.63
N SER A 81 5.78 13.66 3.91
CA SER A 81 6.06 13.20 5.28
C SER A 81 7.44 12.54 5.38
N SER A 82 7.98 12.50 6.59
CA SER A 82 9.33 11.98 6.90
C SER A 82 9.32 11.01 8.09
N GLY A 83 10.48 10.47 8.44
CA GLY A 83 10.63 9.56 9.58
C GLY A 83 10.28 8.10 9.28
N HIS A 84 10.04 7.74 8.01
CA HIS A 84 9.69 6.37 7.63
C HIS A 84 10.92 5.47 7.63
N THR A 85 10.89 4.41 8.43
CA THR A 85 11.96 3.42 8.52
C THR A 85 11.51 2.05 8.00
N GLY A 86 12.45 1.29 7.45
CA GLY A 86 12.15 -0.02 6.88
C GLY A 86 11.36 0.03 5.58
N ARG A 87 10.65 -1.06 5.24
CA ARG A 87 9.87 -1.13 4.01
C ARG A 87 8.61 -0.29 4.16
N LEU A 88 8.34 0.57 3.18
CA LEU A 88 7.22 1.49 3.20
C LEU A 88 6.19 1.15 2.12
N ASP A 89 4.91 1.17 2.49
CA ASP A 89 3.76 1.30 1.59
C ASP A 89 2.79 2.32 2.20
N PHE A 90 1.77 2.73 1.46
CA PHE A 90 0.78 3.67 1.96
C PHE A 90 -0.49 3.59 1.13
N ASP A 91 -1.62 3.99 1.69
CA ASP A 91 -2.86 4.16 0.93
C ASP A 91 -3.80 5.14 1.62
N TRP A 92 -4.81 5.63 0.90
CA TRP A 92 -5.78 6.58 1.46
C TRP A 92 -7.01 5.90 2.01
N GLU A 93 -7.44 6.35 3.17
CA GLU A 93 -8.70 5.92 3.75
C GLU A 93 -9.87 6.31 2.83
N PRO A 94 -10.80 5.38 2.52
CA PRO A 94 -11.89 5.67 1.61
C PRO A 94 -12.81 6.79 2.15
N GLY A 95 -13.00 7.83 1.34
CA GLY A 95 -13.89 8.94 1.70
C GLY A 95 -13.22 10.07 2.49
N SER A 96 -11.91 9.99 2.75
CA SER A 96 -11.12 11.06 3.36
C SER A 96 -9.87 11.35 2.53
N GLU A 97 -9.15 12.41 2.90
CA GLU A 97 -7.80 12.73 2.40
C GLU A 97 -6.70 12.14 3.30
N VAL A 98 -7.07 11.34 4.30
CA VAL A 98 -6.12 10.77 5.26
C VAL A 98 -5.36 9.63 4.60
N MET A 99 -4.05 9.82 4.45
CA MET A 99 -3.14 8.75 4.08
C MET A 99 -2.78 7.94 5.32
N TRP A 100 -2.66 6.63 5.17
CA TRP A 100 -2.00 5.75 6.13
C TRP A 100 -0.71 5.22 5.54
N SER A 101 0.42 5.52 6.17
CA SER A 101 1.68 4.85 5.89
C SER A 101 1.74 3.50 6.63
N VAL A 102 2.40 2.55 5.99
CA VAL A 102 2.58 1.18 6.44
C VAL A 102 4.08 0.90 6.43
N GLY A 103 4.71 1.14 7.57
CA GLY A 103 6.12 0.82 7.80
C GLY A 103 6.26 -0.63 8.25
N MET A 104 7.27 -1.33 7.76
CA MET A 104 7.57 -2.70 8.17
C MET A 104 9.03 -2.85 8.56
N ASN A 105 9.25 -3.41 9.75
CA ASN A 105 10.54 -3.85 10.25
C ASN A 105 10.46 -5.31 10.72
N GLU A 106 11.51 -5.81 11.37
CA GLU A 106 11.57 -7.20 11.84
C GLU A 106 10.54 -7.52 12.92
N ALA A 107 10.14 -6.54 13.73
CA ALA A 107 9.21 -6.72 14.84
C ALA A 107 7.74 -6.71 14.39
N GLY A 108 7.40 -6.01 13.31
CA GLY A 108 6.02 -5.92 12.86
C GLY A 108 5.75 -4.80 11.86
N VAL A 109 4.48 -4.37 11.84
CA VAL A 109 3.99 -3.27 11.00
C VAL A 109 3.61 -2.07 11.86
N SER A 110 4.19 -0.91 11.57
CA SER A 110 3.74 0.38 12.09
C SER A 110 2.72 1.01 11.13
N LEU A 111 1.67 1.58 11.69
CA LEU A 111 0.64 2.32 10.98
C LEU A 111 0.59 3.74 11.50
N GLU A 112 0.72 4.70 10.59
CA GLU A 112 0.73 6.13 10.90
C GLU A 112 -0.16 6.87 9.93
N ARG A 113 -0.96 7.81 10.44
CA ARG A 113 -1.83 8.66 9.63
C ARG A 113 -1.10 9.96 9.25
N THR A 114 -1.27 10.39 8.02
CA THR A 114 -0.83 11.70 7.54
C THR A 114 -2.01 12.41 6.90
N GLY A 115 -2.30 13.62 7.41
CA GLY A 115 -3.33 14.51 6.87
C GLY A 115 -2.76 15.52 5.87
N SER A 116 -3.36 16.72 5.83
CA SER A 116 -2.86 17.84 5.02
C SER A 116 -1.64 18.54 5.62
N GLU A 117 -1.38 18.32 6.91
CA GLU A 117 -0.20 18.81 7.60
C GLU A 117 0.86 17.71 7.65
N GLU A 118 2.12 18.12 7.72
CA GLU A 118 3.22 17.17 7.86
C GLU A 118 3.14 16.41 9.19
N SER A 119 3.38 15.11 9.11
CA SER A 119 3.63 14.27 10.28
C SER A 119 5.14 14.05 10.42
N GLU A 120 5.69 14.38 11.60
CA GLU A 120 7.07 14.09 11.98
C GLU A 120 7.12 12.81 12.82
N GLY A 121 6.94 11.67 12.16
CA GLY A 121 7.12 10.34 12.75
C GLY A 121 6.20 9.96 13.92
N GLY A 122 6.19 8.67 14.23
CA GLY A 122 5.37 8.08 15.29
C GLY A 122 4.23 7.23 14.74
N SER A 123 3.91 6.11 15.41
CA SER A 123 2.87 5.20 14.94
C SER A 123 1.59 5.34 15.75
N ASP A 124 0.46 5.59 15.09
CA ASP A 124 -0.87 5.53 15.71
C ASP A 124 -1.23 4.10 16.14
N ALA A 125 -0.70 3.09 15.46
CA ALA A 125 -0.83 1.69 15.86
C ALA A 125 0.41 0.86 15.46
N PHE A 126 0.66 -0.20 16.21
CA PHE A 126 1.69 -1.19 15.90
C PHE A 126 1.11 -2.60 15.92
N LEU A 127 1.33 -3.35 14.85
CA LEU A 127 0.87 -4.73 14.70
C LEU A 127 2.06 -5.68 14.84
N GLU A 128 2.25 -6.20 16.04
CA GLU A 128 3.36 -7.10 16.38
C GLU A 128 3.31 -8.40 15.57
N GLY A 129 4.47 -8.83 15.06
CA GLY A 129 4.63 -10.10 14.37
C GLY A 129 3.94 -10.19 13.01
N ILE A 130 3.40 -9.09 12.47
CA ILE A 130 2.87 -9.05 11.10
C ILE A 130 3.98 -8.64 10.14
N GLN A 131 4.06 -9.33 9.00
CA GLN A 131 4.89 -8.91 7.87
C GLN A 131 4.01 -8.53 6.69
N SER A 132 4.31 -7.41 6.04
CA SER A 132 3.57 -6.91 4.88
C SER A 132 4.52 -6.61 3.72
N VAL A 133 4.06 -6.90 2.50
CA VAL A 133 4.76 -6.55 1.27
C VAL A 133 3.98 -5.57 0.38
N ALA A 134 2.67 -5.48 0.58
CA ALA A 134 1.79 -4.53 -0.08
C ALA A 134 0.59 -4.20 0.82
N ALA A 135 0.06 -2.99 0.73
CA ALA A 135 -1.13 -2.56 1.45
C ALA A 135 -2.22 -2.00 0.52
N ALA A 136 -3.49 -2.13 0.85
CA ALA A 136 -4.56 -1.42 0.14
C ALA A 136 -5.80 -1.26 1.02
N PHE A 137 -6.39 -0.06 1.04
CA PHE A 137 -7.72 0.12 1.59
C PHE A 137 -8.76 -0.49 0.67
N TYR A 138 -9.79 -1.07 1.28
CA TYR A 138 -10.90 -1.61 0.54
C TYR A 138 -11.89 -0.53 0.11
N THR A 139 -12.10 -0.42 -1.21
CA THR A 139 -12.96 0.59 -1.85
C THR A 139 -14.23 -0.01 -2.47
N GLY A 140 -14.33 -1.34 -2.53
CA GLY A 140 -15.49 -2.03 -3.11
C GLY A 140 -16.75 -1.95 -2.24
N SER A 141 -17.89 -2.37 -2.80
CA SER A 141 -19.17 -2.39 -2.08
C SER A 141 -19.46 -3.70 -1.33
N THR A 142 -18.85 -4.82 -1.77
CA THR A 142 -19.21 -6.17 -1.33
C THR A 142 -17.96 -7.05 -1.10
N PRO A 143 -17.73 -7.54 0.13
CA PRO A 143 -18.65 -7.52 1.27
C PRO A 143 -18.70 -6.17 2.00
N ALA A 144 -19.87 -5.78 2.51
CA ALA A 144 -20.04 -4.52 3.23
C ALA A 144 -19.23 -4.45 4.53
N ALA A 145 -18.96 -5.61 5.14
CA ALA A 145 -18.16 -5.72 6.36
C ALA A 145 -16.68 -5.33 6.18
N TRP A 146 -16.22 -5.11 4.95
CA TRP A 146 -14.83 -4.75 4.64
C TRP A 146 -14.64 -3.25 4.46
N LYS A 147 -15.73 -2.46 4.51
CA LYS A 147 -15.64 -1.00 4.43
C LYS A 147 -14.66 -0.46 5.47
N ASN A 148 -13.84 0.51 5.05
CA ASN A 148 -12.80 1.16 5.85
C ASN A 148 -11.76 0.19 6.45
N SER A 149 -11.60 -1.00 5.88
CA SER A 149 -10.54 -1.93 6.27
C SER A 149 -9.30 -1.74 5.39
N LEU A 150 -8.13 -1.76 6.03
CA LEU A 150 -6.83 -1.84 5.35
C LEU A 150 -6.47 -3.32 5.19
N PHE A 151 -6.05 -3.70 3.99
CA PHE A 151 -5.57 -5.05 3.70
C PHE A 151 -4.07 -5.06 3.53
N LEU A 152 -3.40 -6.02 4.16
CA LEU A 152 -1.96 -6.22 4.07
C LEU A 152 -1.68 -7.58 3.42
N ALA A 153 -0.98 -7.58 2.29
CA ALA A 153 -0.46 -8.78 1.67
C ALA A 153 0.77 -9.27 2.42
N SER A 154 0.78 -10.53 2.83
CA SER A 154 1.93 -11.16 3.48
C SER A 154 2.41 -12.37 2.70
N ALA A 155 3.54 -12.20 2.00
CA ALA A 155 4.12 -13.28 1.19
C ALA A 155 4.70 -14.39 2.08
N ASN A 156 5.36 -14.02 3.19
CA ASN A 156 5.98 -14.98 4.10
C ASN A 156 4.94 -15.70 4.96
N HIS A 157 3.90 -15.00 5.42
CA HIS A 157 2.81 -15.63 6.16
C HIS A 157 1.73 -16.23 5.25
N GLN A 158 1.87 -16.12 3.93
CA GLN A 158 0.99 -16.73 2.93
C GLN A 158 -0.50 -16.40 3.19
N CYS A 159 -0.79 -15.13 3.44
CA CYS A 159 -2.13 -14.68 3.81
C CYS A 159 -2.37 -13.21 3.45
N LEU A 160 -3.65 -12.81 3.52
CA LEU A 160 -4.05 -11.41 3.63
C LEU A 160 -4.40 -11.12 5.08
N TYR A 161 -3.90 -10.03 5.64
CA TYR A 161 -4.44 -9.49 6.88
C TYR A 161 -5.49 -8.44 6.55
N ARG A 162 -6.65 -8.51 7.21
CA ARG A 162 -7.64 -7.43 7.25
C ARG A 162 -7.49 -6.70 8.57
N VAL A 163 -7.16 -5.42 8.50
CA VAL A 163 -7.05 -4.51 9.64
C VAL A 163 -8.26 -3.59 9.61
N SER A 164 -9.04 -3.59 10.69
CA SER A 164 -10.28 -2.80 10.81
C SER A 164 -10.28 -1.97 12.09
N GLY A 165 -11.05 -0.89 12.11
CA GLY A 165 -11.15 0.01 13.26
C GLY A 165 -10.04 1.06 13.36
N LEU A 166 -9.21 1.23 12.33
CA LEU A 166 -8.08 2.17 12.32
C LEU A 166 -8.48 3.61 12.65
N SER A 167 -9.55 4.13 12.04
CA SER A 167 -10.04 5.50 12.28
C SER A 167 -10.62 5.67 13.69
N SER A 168 -11.08 4.60 14.34
CA SER A 168 -11.54 4.67 15.74
C SER A 168 -10.36 4.81 16.69
N VAL A 169 -9.25 4.12 16.43
CA VAL A 169 -8.01 4.20 17.23
C VAL A 169 -7.43 5.61 17.15
N ALA A 170 -7.32 6.12 15.91
CA ALA A 170 -6.75 7.43 15.62
C ALA A 170 -7.49 8.60 16.32
N ASN A 171 -8.80 8.48 16.54
CA ASN A 171 -9.62 9.51 17.18
C ASN A 171 -9.72 9.37 18.72
N GLY A 172 -8.77 8.67 19.35
CA GLY A 172 -8.73 8.48 20.80
C GLY A 172 -9.67 7.39 21.30
N GLY A 173 -10.14 6.50 20.41
CA GLY A 173 -10.83 5.29 20.81
C GLY A 173 -9.89 4.34 21.54
N ALA A 174 -10.34 3.80 22.67
CA ALA A 174 -9.53 3.01 23.59
C ALA A 174 -9.22 1.56 23.13
N SER A 175 -9.44 1.23 21.86
CA SER A 175 -9.31 -0.16 21.36
C SER A 175 -8.34 -0.21 20.19
N GLU A 176 -7.36 -1.11 20.28
CA GLU A 176 -6.44 -1.45 19.20
C GLU A 176 -7.19 -1.89 17.93
N PRO A 177 -6.60 -1.67 16.74
CA PRO A 177 -7.22 -2.14 15.50
C PRO A 177 -7.38 -3.66 15.53
N LYS A 178 -8.53 -4.14 15.03
CA LYS A 178 -8.78 -5.58 14.93
C LYS A 178 -8.08 -6.12 13.69
N VAL A 179 -7.30 -7.19 13.88
CA VAL A 179 -6.61 -7.91 12.80
C VAL A 179 -7.23 -9.29 12.58
N GLU A 180 -7.57 -9.60 11.34
CA GLU A 180 -8.00 -10.93 10.91
C GLU A 180 -7.07 -11.48 9.83
N ARG A 181 -6.73 -12.76 9.94
CA ARG A 181 -5.89 -13.46 8.96
C ARG A 181 -6.78 -14.24 8.00
N LEU A 182 -6.82 -13.81 6.74
CA LEU A 182 -7.64 -14.36 5.67
C LEU A 182 -6.79 -15.19 4.70
N LEU A 183 -7.42 -16.19 4.07
CA LEU A 183 -6.83 -17.01 3.00
C LEU A 183 -5.53 -17.72 3.37
N ALA A 184 -5.28 -17.93 4.67
CA ALA A 184 -4.02 -18.45 5.18
C ALA A 184 -3.66 -19.80 4.57
N GLY A 185 -2.48 -19.88 3.94
CA GLY A 185 -1.95 -21.09 3.33
C GLY A 185 -2.74 -21.59 2.11
N THR A 186 -3.78 -20.88 1.68
CA THR A 186 -4.68 -21.35 0.60
C THR A 186 -4.11 -21.09 -0.78
N TYR A 187 -3.50 -19.92 -0.98
CA TYR A 187 -2.97 -19.48 -2.28
C TYR A 187 -1.44 -19.35 -2.30
N GLY A 188 -0.77 -19.70 -1.21
CA GLY A 188 0.67 -19.53 -1.04
C GLY A 188 1.06 -18.06 -0.82
N ARG A 189 2.16 -17.63 -1.44
CA ARG A 189 2.81 -16.33 -1.23
C ARG A 189 1.99 -15.20 -1.85
N ILE A 190 1.09 -14.60 -1.08
CA ILE A 190 0.34 -13.41 -1.51
C ILE A 190 1.27 -12.19 -1.45
N SER A 191 1.54 -11.59 -2.60
CA SER A 191 2.62 -10.60 -2.77
C SER A 191 2.16 -9.21 -3.18
N ALA A 192 0.92 -9.08 -3.64
CA ALA A 192 0.28 -7.82 -3.97
C ALA A 192 -1.17 -7.83 -3.52
N VAL A 193 -1.69 -6.66 -3.18
CA VAL A 193 -3.10 -6.41 -2.92
C VAL A 193 -3.46 -5.04 -3.49
N LEU A 194 -4.63 -4.94 -4.11
CA LEU A 194 -5.15 -3.71 -4.70
C LEU A 194 -6.67 -3.71 -4.61
N SER A 195 -7.29 -2.54 -4.50
CA SER A 195 -8.74 -2.41 -4.53
C SER A 195 -9.21 -1.62 -5.74
N SER A 196 -10.42 -1.92 -6.17
CA SER A 196 -11.20 -1.16 -7.15
C SER A 196 -12.67 -1.21 -6.75
N ASP A 197 -13.52 -0.50 -7.49
CA ASP A 197 -14.96 -0.54 -7.32
C ASP A 197 -15.55 -1.96 -7.42
N GLU A 198 -14.89 -2.87 -8.15
CA GLU A 198 -15.33 -4.27 -8.27
C GLU A 198 -15.03 -5.15 -7.05
N GLY A 199 -14.09 -4.73 -6.19
CA GLY A 199 -13.66 -5.48 -5.01
C GLY A 199 -12.16 -5.43 -4.74
N LEU A 200 -11.69 -6.41 -3.97
CA LEU A 200 -10.28 -6.56 -3.61
C LEU A 200 -9.60 -7.59 -4.52
N TYR A 201 -8.52 -7.19 -5.14
CA TYR A 201 -7.64 -8.04 -5.92
C TYR A 201 -6.39 -8.41 -5.10
N PHE A 202 -5.86 -9.62 -5.30
CA PHE A 202 -4.52 -9.98 -4.82
C PHE A 202 -3.78 -10.82 -5.86
N ALA A 203 -2.45 -10.82 -5.79
CA ALA A 203 -1.61 -11.64 -6.66
C ALA A 203 -0.69 -12.57 -5.85
N THR A 204 -0.41 -13.74 -6.39
CA THR A 204 0.54 -14.70 -5.83
C THR A 204 1.90 -14.62 -6.52
N ALA A 205 2.96 -14.88 -5.75
CA ALA A 205 4.34 -15.02 -6.23
C ALA A 205 4.97 -16.31 -5.67
N ASN A 206 4.32 -17.43 -5.97
CA ASN A 206 4.75 -18.78 -5.68
C ASN A 206 5.92 -19.22 -6.57
N GLY A 207 5.99 -18.69 -7.80
CA GLY A 207 6.94 -19.13 -8.82
C GLY A 207 6.65 -20.54 -9.33
N GLY A 208 7.40 -20.96 -10.35
CA GLY A 208 7.25 -22.29 -10.96
C GLY A 208 6.02 -22.43 -11.86
N ARG A 209 5.63 -23.68 -12.11
CA ARG A 209 4.48 -24.04 -12.96
C ARG A 209 3.55 -25.02 -12.23
N ASP A 210 2.26 -24.97 -12.52
CA ASP A 210 1.26 -25.93 -12.05
C ASP A 210 1.42 -27.31 -12.72
N GLU A 211 0.57 -28.26 -12.34
CA GLU A 211 0.55 -29.63 -12.90
C GLU A 211 0.34 -29.69 -14.43
N ASN A 212 -0.21 -28.62 -15.02
CA ASN A 212 -0.45 -28.47 -16.45
C ASN A 212 0.64 -27.64 -17.15
N GLY A 213 1.70 -27.25 -16.43
CA GLY A 213 2.78 -26.45 -16.95
C GLY A 213 2.47 -24.96 -17.09
N GLN A 214 1.38 -24.43 -16.52
CA GLN A 214 1.07 -22.99 -16.51
C GLN A 214 1.79 -22.27 -15.36
N PRO A 215 2.12 -20.96 -15.44
CA PRO A 215 2.65 -20.24 -14.29
C PRO A 215 1.75 -20.42 -13.05
N ALA A 216 2.35 -20.77 -11.91
CA ALA A 216 1.62 -20.96 -10.66
C ALA A 216 1.16 -19.63 -10.02
N ASP A 217 1.63 -18.51 -10.57
CA ASP A 217 1.29 -17.16 -10.16
C ASP A 217 0.05 -16.68 -10.88
N ALA A 218 -0.87 -16.10 -10.12
CA ALA A 218 -2.14 -15.62 -10.64
C ALA A 218 -2.60 -14.38 -9.88
N VAL A 219 -3.49 -13.63 -10.54
CA VAL A 219 -4.25 -12.54 -9.94
C VAL A 219 -5.66 -13.05 -9.65
N PHE A 220 -6.15 -12.77 -8.46
CA PHE A 220 -7.45 -13.19 -7.97
C PHE A 220 -8.28 -11.97 -7.58
N LEU A 221 -9.56 -11.98 -7.94
CA LEU A 221 -10.57 -11.10 -7.38
C LEU A 221 -11.29 -11.82 -6.24
N ILE A 222 -11.36 -11.19 -5.07
CA ILE A 222 -12.14 -11.73 -3.95
C ILE A 222 -13.61 -11.43 -4.18
N ARG A 223 -14.44 -12.48 -4.11
CA ARG A 223 -15.89 -12.40 -4.15
C ARG A 223 -16.47 -12.98 -2.86
N GLU A 224 -17.51 -12.33 -2.34
CA GLU A 224 -18.36 -12.93 -1.31
C GLU A 224 -19.19 -14.05 -1.94
N MET A 225 -19.22 -15.22 -1.32
CA MET A 225 -20.10 -16.29 -1.81
C MET A 225 -21.55 -15.95 -1.43
N GLY A 226 -22.38 -15.67 -2.43
CA GLY A 226 -23.83 -15.76 -2.23
C GLY A 226 -24.23 -17.20 -1.90
N MET A 227 -25.40 -17.40 -1.28
CA MET A 227 -25.95 -18.72 -0.91
C MET A 227 -26.14 -19.72 -2.09
N SER A 228 -25.77 -19.36 -3.32
CA SER A 228 -25.81 -20.23 -4.49
C SER A 228 -24.48 -20.97 -4.69
N ASN A 229 -24.52 -22.30 -4.76
CA ASN A 229 -23.39 -23.21 -5.03
C ASN A 229 -22.84 -23.13 -6.48
N ILE A 230 -22.80 -21.94 -7.09
CA ILE A 230 -22.16 -21.77 -8.40
C ILE A 230 -20.64 -21.73 -8.17
N PRO A 231 -19.85 -22.61 -8.83
CA PRO A 231 -18.40 -22.59 -8.72
C PRO A 231 -17.85 -21.22 -9.13
N ALA A 232 -16.93 -20.67 -8.34
CA ALA A 232 -16.32 -19.39 -8.66
C ALA A 232 -15.53 -19.49 -9.98
N PRO A 233 -15.61 -18.49 -10.87
CA PRO A 233 -14.85 -18.49 -12.11
C PRO A 233 -13.34 -18.51 -11.82
N ARG A 234 -12.54 -19.02 -12.77
CA ARG A 234 -11.06 -18.95 -12.67
C ARG A 234 -10.62 -17.51 -12.41
N GLY A 235 -9.67 -17.34 -11.50
CA GLY A 235 -9.24 -16.01 -11.03
C GLY A 235 -10.14 -15.40 -9.97
N SER A 236 -11.03 -16.19 -9.34
CA SER A 236 -11.80 -15.75 -8.17
C SER A 236 -11.31 -16.44 -6.89
N ALA A 237 -11.22 -15.67 -5.82
CA ALA A 237 -11.06 -16.18 -4.47
C ALA A 237 -12.36 -15.94 -3.68
N VAL A 238 -12.68 -16.86 -2.77
CA VAL A 238 -13.97 -16.82 -2.06
C VAL A 238 -13.74 -16.75 -0.56
N ILE A 239 -14.50 -15.87 0.07
CA ILE A 239 -14.59 -15.74 1.53
C ILE A 239 -15.99 -16.16 1.99
N ARG A 240 -16.09 -16.64 3.23
CA ARG A 240 -17.34 -16.96 3.93
C ARG A 240 -17.60 -15.93 5.03
#